data_AF-A0A917JQQ1-F1
#
_entry.id   AF-A0A917JQQ1-F1
#
_cell.length_a   1.000
_cell.length_b   1.000
_cell.length_c   1.000
_cell.angle_alpha   90.00
_cell.angle_beta   90.00
_cell.angle_gamma   90.00
#
_symmetry.space_group_name_H-M   'P 1'
#
loop_
_entity.id
_entity.type
_entity.pdbx_description
1 polymer ?
#
loop_
_entity_poly.entity_id
_entity_poly.type
_entity_poly.pdbx_seq_one_letter_code
_entity_poly.pdbx_strand_id
1 'polypeptide(L)'
;MSGIRVDTEWLAAYAREVRLAGEEISAAQQPLLAAQLTPEAFGEVGRQVGAAESYQRLCTLLLDQHRRAGETLTSAGDELRQVVEFHAGGDDDSASQLARKQEG
;
A
#
# COMPACT_ATOMS: atom_id res chain seq x y z
N MET A 1 -14.61 -2.22 -32.99
CA MET A 1 -14.38 -2.80 -31.66
C MET A 1 -14.31 -1.63 -30.69
N SER A 2 -15.22 -1.56 -29.71
CA SER A 2 -15.19 -0.53 -28.67
C SER A 2 -13.98 -0.80 -27.78
N GLY A 3 -12.82 -0.21 -28.12
CA GLY A 3 -11.62 -0.32 -27.31
C GLY A 3 -11.92 0.17 -25.91
N ILE A 4 -11.50 -0.59 -24.90
CA ILE A 4 -11.53 -0.14 -23.51
C ILE A 4 -10.67 1.12 -23.44
N ARG A 5 -11.31 2.28 -23.23
CA ARG A 5 -10.60 3.53 -22.97
C ARG A 5 -10.35 3.58 -21.46
N VAL A 6 -9.10 3.36 -21.07
CA VAL A 6 -8.68 3.50 -19.67
C VAL A 6 -8.57 4.98 -19.37
N ASP A 7 -9.23 5.44 -18.31
CA ASP A 7 -9.02 6.78 -17.77
C ASP A 7 -7.71 6.78 -16.98
N THR A 8 -6.63 7.15 -17.65
CA THR A 8 -5.27 7.12 -17.09
C THR A 8 -5.07 8.19 -16.02
N GLU A 9 -5.80 9.31 -16.06
CA GLU A 9 -5.75 10.35 -15.04
C GLU A 9 -6.39 9.88 -13.74
N TRP A 10 -7.60 9.31 -13.83
CA TRP A 10 -8.25 8.70 -12.67
C TRP A 10 -7.42 7.56 -12.08
N LEU A 11 -6.87 6.69 -12.93
CA LEU A 11 -6.06 5.55 -12.48
C LEU A 11 -4.75 6.02 -11.81
N ALA A 12 -4.14 7.11 -12.28
CA ALA A 12 -2.95 7.70 -11.67
C ALA A 12 -3.24 8.28 -10.28
N ALA A 13 -4.38 8.96 -10.12
CA ALA A 13 -4.82 9.48 -8.83
C ALA A 13 -5.08 8.32 -7.85
N TYR A 14 -5.79 7.29 -8.30
CA TYR A 14 -6.08 6.11 -7.48
C TYR A 14 -4.82 5.35 -7.07
N ALA A 15 -3.88 5.14 -7.99
CA ALA A 15 -2.57 4.52 -7.71
C ALA A 15 -1.81 5.28 -6.60
N ARG A 16 -1.84 6.62 -6.66
CA ARG A 16 -1.22 7.47 -5.64
C ARG A 16 -1.91 7.33 -4.29
N GLU A 17 -3.24 7.36 -4.23
CA GLU A 17 -4.01 7.21 -2.99
C GLU A 17 -3.75 5.85 -2.33
N VAL A 18 -3.77 4.77 -3.10
CA VAL A 18 -3.49 3.41 -2.61
C VAL A 18 -2.08 3.32 -2.03
N ARG A 19 -1.09 3.87 -2.73
CA ARG A 19 0.30 3.89 -2.26
C ARG A 19 0.45 4.72 -0.97
N LEU A 20 -0.16 5.91 -0.92
CA LEU A 20 -0.13 6.77 0.27
C LEU A 20 -0.76 6.07 1.48
N ALA A 21 -1.88 5.38 1.31
CA ALA A 21 -2.49 4.59 2.38
C ALA A 21 -1.54 3.50 2.90
N GLY A 22 -0.79 2.84 2.01
CA GLY A 22 0.25 1.88 2.41
C GLY A 22 1.41 2.51 3.19
N GLU A 23 1.84 3.71 2.81
CA GLU A 23 2.87 4.48 3.52
C GLU A 23 2.38 4.93 4.90
N GLU A 24 1.14 5.40 5.02
CA GLU A 24 0.54 5.81 6.29
C GLU A 24 0.43 4.63 7.27
N ILE A 25 -0.03 3.47 6.81
CA ILE A 25 -0.07 2.24 7.60
C ILE A 25 1.34 1.85 8.06
N SER A 26 2.34 1.95 7.17
CA SER A 26 3.73 1.62 7.51
C SER A 26 4.30 2.59 8.54
N ALA A 27 4.02 3.89 8.43
CA ALA A 27 4.45 4.92 9.36
C ALA A 27 3.83 4.75 10.76
N ALA A 28 2.61 4.23 10.85
CA ALA A 28 1.92 3.98 12.12
C ALA A 28 2.55 2.89 12.99
N GLN A 29 3.44 2.05 12.45
CA GLN A 29 4.09 0.97 13.21
C GLN A 29 4.94 1.46 14.37
N GLN A 30 5.72 2.52 14.18
CA GLN A 30 6.63 3.03 15.22
C GLN A 30 5.85 3.59 16.43
N PRO A 31 4.81 4.43 16.25
CA PRO A 31 3.92 4.81 17.34
C PRO A 31 3.27 3.61 18.05
N LEU A 32 2.83 2.59 17.31
CA LEU A 32 2.20 1.39 17.90
C LEU A 32 3.18 0.58 18.75
N LEU A 33 4.44 0.45 18.30
CA LEU A 33 5.52 -0.18 19.09
C LEU A 33 5.80 0.59 20.38
N ALA A 34 5.88 1.92 20.30
CA ALA A 34 6.17 2.77 21.45
C ALA A 34 5.04 2.79 22.49
N ALA A 35 3.80 2.52 22.08
CA ALA A 35 2.62 2.51 22.95
C ALA A 35 2.38 1.17 23.67
N GLN A 36 3.21 0.16 23.46
CA GLN A 36 2.98 -1.16 24.05
C GLN A 36 3.15 -1.16 25.58
N LEU A 37 2.22 -1.85 26.24
CA LEU A 37 2.31 -2.08 27.68
C LEU A 37 3.41 -3.08 28.02
N THR A 38 4.19 -2.75 29.05
CA THR A 38 5.14 -3.71 29.62
C THR A 38 4.41 -4.74 30.48
N PRO A 39 4.98 -5.93 30.72
CA PRO A 39 4.36 -6.95 31.57
C PRO A 39 4.02 -6.48 33.00
N GLU A 40 4.72 -5.46 33.50
CA GLU A 40 4.50 -4.88 34.82
C GLU A 40 3.13 -4.21 34.91
N ALA A 41 2.61 -3.66 33.81
CA ALA A 41 1.30 -3.01 33.75
C ALA A 41 0.13 -3.95 34.05
N PHE A 42 0.34 -5.27 33.95
CA PHE A 42 -0.67 -6.30 34.21
C PHE A 42 -0.73 -6.72 35.69
N GLY A 43 0.20 -6.25 36.53
CA GLY A 43 0.31 -6.68 37.92
C GLY A 43 0.64 -8.17 38.09
N GLU A 44 0.76 -8.61 39.34
CA GLU A 44 1.18 -9.98 39.65
C GLU A 44 0.15 -11.03 39.21
N VAL A 45 -1.13 -10.81 39.55
CA VAL A 45 -2.22 -11.72 39.15
C VAL A 45 -2.33 -11.81 37.62
N GLY A 46 -2.25 -10.68 36.92
CA GLY A 46 -2.32 -10.66 35.45
C GLY A 46 -1.18 -11.43 34.79
N ARG A 47 0.04 -11.34 35.34
CA ARG A 47 1.17 -12.17 34.88
C ARG A 47 0.96 -13.65 35.20
N GLN A 48 0.48 -14.00 36.40
CA GLN A 48 0.25 -15.40 36.78
C GLN A 48 -0.79 -16.10 35.89
N VAL A 49 -1.82 -15.37 35.44
CA VAL A 49 -2.86 -15.92 34.54
C VAL A 49 -2.52 -15.81 33.05
N GLY A 50 -1.31 -15.35 32.69
CA GLY A 50 -0.85 -15.29 31.31
C GLY A 50 -1.37 -14.11 30.48
N ALA A 51 -1.89 -13.06 31.12
CA ALA A 51 -2.48 -11.92 30.42
C ALA A 51 -1.43 -11.08 29.69
N ALA A 52 -0.25 -10.88 30.29
CA ALA A 52 0.86 -10.14 29.69
C ALA A 52 1.38 -10.84 28.42
N GLU A 53 1.55 -12.16 28.46
CA GLU A 53 1.99 -12.98 27.35
C GLU A 53 0.96 -13.00 26.22
N SER A 54 -0.33 -13.07 26.57
CA SER A 54 -1.42 -13.03 25.60
C SER A 54 -1.51 -11.67 24.90
N TYR A 55 -1.33 -10.58 25.65
CA TYR A 55 -1.24 -9.23 25.09
C TYR A 55 -0.03 -9.08 24.16
N GLN A 56 1.15 -9.55 24.56
CA GLN A 56 2.36 -9.49 23.74
C GLN A 56 2.20 -10.27 22.43
N ARG A 57 1.60 -11.48 22.47
CA ARG A 57 1.28 -12.24 21.25
C ARG A 57 0.33 -11.47 20.33
N LEU A 58 -0.68 -10.82 20.88
CA LEU A 58 -1.62 -10.00 20.10
C LEU A 58 -0.93 -8.79 19.47
N CYS A 59 -0.03 -8.13 20.20
CA CYS A 59 0.76 -7.01 19.67
C CYS A 59 1.63 -7.44 18.49
N THR A 60 2.32 -8.59 18.62
CA THR A 60 3.10 -9.17 17.53
C THR A 60 2.24 -9.48 16.30
N LEU A 61 1.06 -10.09 16.49
CA LEU A 61 0.13 -10.35 15.41
C LEU A 61 -0.33 -9.04 14.73
N LEU A 62 -0.71 -8.04 15.51
CA LEU A 62 -1.15 -6.75 15.01
C LEU A 62 -0.08 -6.06 14.16
N LEU A 63 1.17 -6.08 14.63
CA LEU A 63 2.31 -5.48 13.92
C LEU A 63 2.61 -6.20 12.62
N ASP A 64 2.58 -7.54 12.59
CA ASP A 64 2.78 -8.29 11.35
C ASP A 64 1.67 -7.96 10.32
N GLN A 65 0.42 -7.88 10.78
CA GLN A 65 -0.69 -7.54 9.89
C GLN A 65 -0.61 -6.10 9.37
N HIS A 66 -0.17 -5.14 10.21
CA HIS A 66 0.10 -3.77 9.78
C HIS A 66 1.21 -3.73 8.71
N ARG A 67 2.31 -4.46 8.93
CA ARG A 67 3.41 -4.57 7.96
C ARG A 67 2.95 -5.11 6.63
N ARG A 68 2.26 -6.24 6.65
CA ARG A 68 1.73 -6.89 5.43
C ARG A 68 0.74 -5.98 4.70
N ALA A 69 -0.14 -5.28 5.42
CA ALA A 69 -1.08 -4.34 4.82
C ALA A 69 -0.36 -3.16 4.15
N GLY A 70 0.63 -2.56 4.83
CA GLY A 70 1.46 -1.50 4.28
C GLY A 70 2.17 -1.93 2.99
N GLU A 71 2.89 -3.05 3.02
CA GLU A 71 3.58 -3.63 1.86
C GLU A 71 2.62 -3.95 0.70
N THR A 72 1.45 -4.50 1.01
CA THR A 72 0.46 -4.88 -0.02
C THR A 72 -0.08 -3.64 -0.72
N LEU A 73 -0.43 -2.60 0.02
CA LEU A 73 -0.98 -1.37 -0.56
C LEU A 73 0.09 -0.58 -1.32
N THR A 74 1.33 -0.49 -0.82
CA THR A 74 2.40 0.17 -1.58
C THR A 74 2.69 -0.56 -2.89
N SER A 75 2.78 -1.90 -2.87
CA SER A 75 2.95 -2.72 -4.08
C SER A 75 1.80 -2.53 -5.07
N ALA A 76 0.56 -2.58 -4.60
CA ALA A 76 -0.62 -2.38 -5.45
C ALA A 76 -0.62 -0.99 -6.09
N GLY A 77 -0.27 0.05 -5.34
CA GLY A 77 -0.15 1.41 -5.88
C GLY A 77 0.95 1.53 -6.95
N ASP A 78 2.09 0.87 -6.74
CA ASP A 78 3.18 0.83 -7.73
C ASP A 78 2.81 0.05 -9.00
N GLU A 79 2.11 -1.08 -8.87
CA GLU A 79 1.61 -1.85 -10.02
C GLU A 79 0.56 -1.06 -10.82
N LEU A 80 -0.37 -0.38 -10.14
CA LEU A 80 -1.35 0.49 -10.81
C LEU A 80 -0.65 1.64 -11.57
N ARG A 81 0.43 2.20 -11.01
CA ARG A 81 1.24 3.20 -11.69
C ARG A 81 1.92 2.66 -12.95
N GLN A 82 2.42 1.42 -12.92
CA GLN A 82 2.99 0.78 -14.12
C GLN A 82 1.95 0.63 -15.25
N VAL A 83 0.69 0.33 -14.90
CA VAL A 83 -0.41 0.27 -15.88
C VAL A 83 -0.67 1.65 -16.50
N VAL A 84 -0.65 2.72 -15.71
CA VAL A 84 -0.76 4.10 -16.21
C VAL A 84 0.38 4.42 -17.16
N GLU A 85 1.63 4.10 -16.80
CA GLU A 85 2.81 4.34 -17.63
C GLU A 85 2.73 3.60 -18.98
N PHE A 86 2.25 2.35 -18.96
CA PHE A 86 2.04 1.56 -20.19
C PHE A 86 1.01 2.21 -21.13
N HIS A 87 -0.13 2.66 -20.60
CA HIS A 87 -1.19 3.26 -21.42
C HIS A 87 -0.89 4.71 -21.83
N ALA A 88 -0.17 5.47 -21.02
CA ALA A 88 0.27 6.83 -21.36
C ALA A 88 1.38 6.83 -22.43
N GLY A 89 2.31 5.87 -22.38
CA GLY A 89 3.37 5.72 -23.40
C GLY A 89 2.88 5.16 -24.73
N GLY A 90 1.83 4.33 -24.73
CA GLY A 90 1.25 3.76 -25.96
C GLY A 90 0.53 4.77 -26.86
N ASP A 91 0.02 5.87 -26.30
CA ASP A 91 -0.59 6.95 -27.07
C ASP A 91 0.47 7.82 -27.79
N ASP A 92 1.67 7.99 -27.22
CA ASP A 92 2.76 8.77 -27.82
C ASP A 92 3.44 8.03 -28.99
N ASP A 93 3.58 6.69 -28.87
CA ASP A 93 4.06 5.84 -29.98
C ASP A 93 3.04 5.74 -31.13
N SER A 94 1.74 5.88 -30.84
CA SER A 94 0.70 5.92 -31.88
C SER A 94 0.65 7.28 -32.58
N ALA A 95 0.87 8.38 -31.85
CA ALA A 95 0.94 9.73 -32.40
C ALA A 95 2.16 9.92 -33.31
N SER A 96 3.32 9.40 -32.92
CA SER A 96 4.55 9.48 -33.73
C SER A 96 4.48 8.62 -35.01
N GLN A 97 3.76 7.49 -34.99
CA GLN A 97 3.51 6.67 -36.19
C GLN A 97 2.50 7.32 -37.16
N LEU A 98 1.54 8.09 -36.66
CA LEU A 98 0.60 8.85 -37.49
C LEU A 98 1.27 10.05 -38.18
N ALA A 99 2.13 10.79 -37.48
CA ALA A 99 2.88 11.91 -38.05
C ALA A 99 3.82 11.45 -39.19
N ARG A 100 4.52 10.33 -38.99
CA ARG A 100 5.44 9.75 -39.99
C ARG A 100 4.73 9.23 -41.25
N LYS A 101 3.42 8.97 -41.18
CA LYS A 101 2.60 8.48 -42.31
C LYS A 101 1.95 9.61 -43.12
N GLN A 102 1.97 10.86 -42.63
CA GLN A 102 1.46 12.03 -43.37
C GLN A 102 2.55 12.79 -44.15
N GLU A 103 3.82 12.45 -43.94
CA GLU A 103 4.97 13.05 -44.66
C GLU A 103 5.55 12.12 -45.75
N GLY A 104 4.84 11.04 -46.13
CA GLY A 104 5.24 10.08 -47.16
C GLY A 104 4.36 10.12 -48.40
#